data_AF-A0A4Q2YYS6-F1
#
_entry.id   AF-A0A4Q2YYS6-F1
#
_cell.length_a   1.000
_cell.length_b   1.000
_cell.length_c   1.000
_cell.angle_alpha   90.00
_cell.angle_beta   90.00
_cell.angle_gamma   90.00
#
_symmetry.space_group_name_H-M   'P 1'
#
loop_
_entity.id
_entity.type
_entity.pdbx_description
1 polymer ?
#
loop_
_entity_poly.entity_id
_entity_poly.type
_entity_poly.pdbx_seq_one_letter_code
_entity_poly.pdbx_strand_id
1 'polypeptide(L)'
;MKIPQDYSSGSSDGDCDCLPRPEILADSPVLTTFVLRYQDAWFGMEKRVAFEAEDVAAALAMMEREPIGAWAELTRAGEVICRRGFEPGGAADYWVVD
;
A
#
# COMPACT_ATOMS: atom_id res chain seq x y z
N MET A 1 67.06 -4.10 10.83
CA MET A 1 65.67 -3.78 11.23
C MET A 1 65.21 -4.89 12.15
N LYS A 2 64.71 -4.55 13.34
CA LYS A 2 64.70 -5.38 14.56
C LYS A 2 63.26 -5.74 14.97
N ILE A 3 62.99 -7.05 15.02
CA ILE A 3 62.07 -7.85 15.87
C ILE A 3 60.53 -7.70 15.70
N PRO A 4 59.78 -8.83 15.59
CA PRO A 4 58.33 -8.89 15.41
C PRO A 4 57.55 -8.81 16.73
N GLN A 5 56.29 -8.40 16.69
CA GLN A 5 55.36 -8.54 17.81
C GLN A 5 54.23 -9.51 17.47
N ASP A 6 54.32 -10.68 18.09
CA ASP A 6 53.20 -11.55 18.42
C ASP A 6 52.25 -10.81 19.38
N TYR A 7 50.97 -10.75 19.02
CA TYR A 7 49.88 -10.52 19.97
C TYR A 7 48.91 -11.68 19.82
N SER A 8 49.11 -12.70 20.66
CA SER A 8 48.06 -13.66 20.99
C SER A 8 47.40 -13.23 22.29
N SER A 9 46.11 -13.55 22.40
CA SER A 9 45.23 -13.54 23.58
C SER A 9 44.43 -12.25 23.88
N GLY A 10 43.14 -12.34 23.54
CA GLY A 10 42.08 -11.42 23.93
C GLY A 10 40.73 -11.92 23.43
N SER A 11 40.33 -13.15 23.78
CA SER A 11 38.92 -13.54 23.71
C SER A 11 38.12 -12.65 24.66
N SER A 12 37.23 -11.84 24.11
CA SER A 12 35.94 -11.59 24.74
C SER A 12 34.90 -11.71 23.64
N ASP A 13 34.12 -12.77 23.72
CA ASP A 13 32.90 -13.00 22.97
C ASP A 13 32.08 -11.70 22.94
N GLY A 14 32.17 -10.99 21.83
CA GLY A 14 31.22 -9.95 21.44
C GLY A 14 30.13 -10.56 20.56
N ASP A 15 29.79 -11.81 20.82
CA ASP A 15 28.59 -12.45 20.28
C ASP A 15 27.41 -11.82 21.01
N CYS A 16 26.99 -10.65 20.54
CA CYS A 16 25.69 -10.07 20.89
C CYS A 16 24.59 -10.92 20.23
N ASP A 17 24.53 -12.20 20.61
CA ASP A 17 23.50 -13.17 20.20
C ASP A 17 22.41 -13.25 21.27
N CYS A 18 22.03 -12.09 21.82
CA CYS A 18 21.12 -11.99 22.96
C CYS A 18 19.69 -11.63 22.59
N LEU A 19 19.33 -11.54 21.32
CA LEU A 19 17.93 -11.48 20.92
C LEU A 19 17.75 -12.36 19.69
N PRO A 20 16.83 -13.33 19.69
CA PRO A 20 16.44 -13.96 18.45
C PRO A 20 16.05 -12.82 17.50
N ARG A 21 16.76 -12.67 16.38
CA ARG A 21 16.30 -11.82 15.29
C ARG A 21 14.89 -12.33 15.03
N PRO A 22 13.83 -11.53 15.27
CA PRO A 22 12.49 -12.01 14.99
C PRO A 22 12.55 -12.46 13.55
N GLU A 23 12.34 -13.76 13.34
CA GLU A 23 12.11 -14.28 12.00
C GLU A 23 11.05 -13.33 11.46
N ILE A 24 11.40 -12.57 10.43
CA ILE A 24 10.45 -11.69 9.77
C ILE A 24 9.42 -12.70 9.29
N LEU A 25 8.37 -12.88 10.08
CA LEU A 25 7.21 -13.68 9.72
C LEU A 25 6.85 -13.11 8.37
N ALA A 26 7.09 -13.91 7.33
CA ALA A 26 6.88 -13.54 5.94
C ALA A 26 5.37 -13.50 5.64
N ASP A 27 4.63 -12.87 6.55
CA ASP A 27 3.18 -12.76 6.62
C ASP A 27 2.79 -11.28 6.65
N SER A 28 3.71 -10.39 6.28
CA SER A 28 3.34 -9.03 5.87
C SER A 28 2.50 -9.17 4.61
N PRO A 29 1.26 -8.64 4.59
CA PRO A 29 0.41 -8.77 3.42
C PRO A 29 1.08 -8.11 2.21
N VAL A 30 1.04 -8.79 1.06
CA VAL A 30 1.53 -8.22 -0.19
C VAL A 30 0.58 -7.10 -0.58
N LEU A 31 1.05 -5.86 -0.51
CA LEU A 31 0.28 -4.70 -0.90
C LEU A 31 0.35 -4.48 -2.41
N THR A 32 -0.79 -4.15 -2.99
CA THR A 32 -0.95 -3.79 -4.39
C THR A 32 -1.18 -2.29 -4.51
N THR A 33 -0.50 -1.64 -5.45
CA THR A 33 -0.74 -0.22 -5.75
C THR A 33 -1.99 -0.06 -6.61
N PHE A 34 -2.90 0.79 -6.15
CA PHE A 34 -4.10 1.21 -6.86
C PHE A 34 -4.05 2.72 -7.13
N VAL A 35 -4.75 3.15 -8.17
CA VAL A 35 -4.96 4.57 -8.47
C VAL A 35 -6.44 4.84 -8.65
N LEU A 36 -7.00 5.64 -7.75
CA LEU A 36 -8.34 6.19 -7.86
C LEU A 36 -8.29 7.49 -8.66
N ARG A 37 -9.08 7.56 -9.73
CA ARG A 37 -9.40 8.78 -10.48
C ARG A 37 -10.84 9.13 -10.23
N TYR A 38 -11.14 10.37 -9.90
CA TYR A 38 -12.51 10.79 -9.68
C TYR A 38 -12.72 12.26 -9.95
N GLN A 39 -13.96 12.65 -10.23
CA GLN A 39 -14.35 14.05 -10.14
C GLN A 39 -14.58 14.43 -8.68
N ASP A 40 -13.90 15.45 -8.17
CA ASP A 40 -14.17 15.99 -6.84
C ASP A 40 -15.58 16.60 -6.75
N ALA A 41 -16.34 16.23 -5.71
CA ALA A 41 -17.73 16.68 -5.52
C ALA A 41 -17.85 18.18 -5.19
N TRP A 42 -16.83 18.81 -4.64
CA TRP A 42 -16.88 20.22 -4.24
C TRP A 42 -16.45 21.16 -5.36
N PHE A 43 -15.40 20.79 -6.09
CA PHE A 43 -14.77 21.65 -7.10
C PHE A 43 -15.02 21.19 -8.54
N GLY A 44 -15.54 19.97 -8.75
CA GLY A 44 -15.83 19.42 -10.07
C GLY A 44 -14.59 19.08 -10.90
N MET A 45 -13.40 19.07 -10.28
CA MET A 45 -12.12 18.82 -10.94
C MET A 45 -11.71 17.34 -10.86
N GLU A 46 -10.93 16.87 -11.83
CA GLU A 46 -10.31 15.53 -11.73
C GLU A 46 -9.27 15.51 -10.61
N LYS A 47 -9.39 14.52 -9.72
CA LYS A 47 -8.39 14.15 -8.72
C LYS A 47 -7.82 12.77 -9.01
N ARG A 48 -6.56 12.59 -8.64
CA ARG A 48 -5.83 11.32 -8.69
C ARG A 48 -5.20 11.03 -7.34
N VAL A 49 -5.48 9.84 -6.81
CA VAL A 49 -4.92 9.37 -5.54
C VAL A 49 -4.32 7.99 -5.78
N ALA A 50 -3.01 7.85 -5.54
CA ALA A 50 -2.33 6.57 -5.53
C ALA A 50 -2.21 6.07 -4.09
N PHE A 51 -2.55 4.82 -3.85
CA PHE A 51 -2.50 4.21 -2.53
C PHE A 51 -2.28 2.70 -2.64
N GLU A 52 -1.94 2.09 -1.52
CA GLU A 52 -1.67 0.66 -1.41
C GLU A 52 -2.77 -0.03 -0.61
N ALA A 53 -3.23 -1.18 -1.08
CA ALA A 53 -4.22 -2.02 -0.40
C ALA A 53 -3.94 -3.50 -0.65
N GLU A 54 -4.45 -4.36 0.22
CA GLU A 54 -4.25 -5.82 0.14
C GLU A 54 -4.94 -6.41 -1.10
N ASP A 55 -6.17 -5.97 -1.37
CA ASP A 55 -6.97 -6.40 -2.51
C ASP A 55 -7.93 -5.29 -2.97
N VAL A 56 -8.77 -5.62 -3.95
CA VAL A 56 -9.77 -4.70 -4.50
C VAL A 56 -10.81 -4.32 -3.45
N ALA A 57 -11.25 -5.24 -2.59
CA ALA A 57 -12.27 -4.95 -1.59
C ALA A 57 -11.76 -3.96 -0.53
N ALA A 58 -10.53 -4.16 -0.05
CA ALA A 58 -9.84 -3.21 0.82
C ALA A 58 -9.67 -1.85 0.14
N ALA A 59 -9.30 -1.82 -1.14
CA ALA A 59 -9.18 -0.57 -1.88
C ALA A 59 -10.52 0.17 -2.00
N LEU A 60 -11.62 -0.56 -2.26
CA LEU A 60 -12.96 0.02 -2.36
C LEU A 60 -13.43 0.56 -1.00
N ALA A 61 -13.10 -0.11 0.11
CA ALA A 61 -13.42 0.36 1.46
C ALA A 61 -12.66 1.65 1.82
N MET A 62 -11.40 1.77 1.41
CA MET A 62 -10.58 2.95 1.68
C MET A 62 -11.14 4.22 1.01
N MET A 63 -11.67 4.10 -0.20
CA MET A 63 -12.17 5.24 -0.99
C MET A 63 -13.62 5.63 -0.66
N GLU A 64 -14.35 4.88 0.17
CA GLU A 64 -15.77 5.16 0.50
C GLU A 64 -15.98 6.58 1.06
N ARG A 65 -14.94 7.12 1.70
CA ARG A 65 -14.94 8.46 2.32
C ARG A 65 -14.47 9.58 1.40
N GLU A 66 -14.00 9.25 0.20
CA GLU A 66 -13.56 10.26 -0.76
C GLU A 66 -14.77 11.06 -1.26
N PRO A 67 -14.65 12.41 -1.38
CA PRO A 67 -15.71 13.27 -1.86
C PRO A 67 -15.86 13.13 -3.38
N ILE A 68 -16.33 11.97 -3.82
CA ILE A 68 -16.51 11.62 -5.22
C ILE A 68 -17.81 12.26 -5.74
N GLY A 69 -17.69 12.98 -6.85
CA GLY A 69 -18.74 13.61 -7.62
C GLY A 69 -19.31 12.68 -8.70
N ALA A 70 -19.45 13.18 -9.94
CA ALA A 70 -20.24 12.50 -10.97
C ALA A 70 -19.56 11.29 -11.63
N TRP A 71 -18.30 10.98 -11.32
CA TRP A 71 -17.64 9.78 -11.83
C TRP A 71 -16.42 9.39 -10.98
N ALA A 72 -16.10 8.10 -10.97
CA ALA A 72 -14.85 7.56 -10.44
C ALA A 72 -14.43 6.27 -11.15
N GLU A 73 -13.12 6.05 -11.27
CA GLU A 73 -12.46 4.88 -11.83
C GLU A 73 -11.35 4.42 -10.89
N LEU A 74 -11.29 3.12 -10.64
CA LEU A 74 -10.19 2.49 -9.93
C LEU A 74 -9.33 1.73 -10.94
N THR A 75 -8.03 2.02 -10.94
CA THR A 75 -7.06 1.33 -11.80
C THR A 75 -6.02 0.57 -10.98
N ARG A 76 -5.56 -0.56 -11.51
CA ARG A 76 -4.44 -1.35 -11.00
C ARG A 76 -3.50 -1.64 -12.16
N ALA A 77 -2.20 -1.38 -11.99
CA ALA A 77 -1.20 -1.57 -13.06
C ALA A 77 -1.56 -0.87 -14.39
N GLY A 78 -2.28 0.24 -14.34
CA GLY A 78 -2.72 1.00 -15.52
C GLY A 78 -4.02 0.52 -16.18
N GLU A 79 -4.60 -0.59 -15.72
CA GLU A 79 -5.88 -1.12 -16.20
C GLU A 79 -7.03 -0.68 -15.28
N VAL A 80 -8.16 -0.26 -15.86
CA VAL A 80 -9.39 0.03 -15.09
C VAL A 80 -9.99 -1.29 -14.63
N ILE A 81 -10.12 -1.46 -13.33
CA ILE A 81 -10.69 -2.67 -12.72
C ILE A 81 -12.08 -2.43 -12.15
N CYS A 82 -12.41 -1.18 -11.80
CA CYS A 82 -13.74 -0.82 -11.33
C CYS A 82 -14.14 0.58 -11.79
N ARG A 83 -15.43 0.76 -12.11
CA ARG A 83 -16.05 2.06 -12.35
C ARG A 83 -17.23 2.29 -11.41
N ARG A 84 -17.40 3.51 -10.92
CA ARG A 84 -18.57 3.89 -10.12
C ARG A 84 -19.79 4.08 -11.03
N GLY A 85 -20.83 3.30 -10.77
CA GLY A 85 -22.16 3.48 -11.33
C GLY A 85 -23.04 4.28 -10.37
N PHE A 86 -24.03 4.96 -10.94
CA PHE A 86 -25.03 5.72 -10.19
C PHE A 86 -26.37 5.04 -10.34
N GLU A 87 -27.08 4.90 -9.23
CA GLU A 87 -28.44 4.39 -9.26
C GLU A 87 -29.43 5.57 -9.39
N PRO A 88 -30.31 5.56 -10.41
CA PRO A 88 -31.30 6.61 -10.57
C PRO A 88 -32.23 6.66 -9.36
N GLY A 89 -32.54 7.88 -8.89
CA GLY A 89 -33.43 8.09 -7.74
C GLY A 89 -32.73 8.25 -6.39
N GLY A 90 -31.39 8.33 -6.37
CA GLY A 90 -30.63 8.66 -5.16
C GLY A 90 -30.43 7.47 -4.21
N ALA A 91 -30.55 6.24 -4.71
CA ALA A 91 -30.07 5.07 -3.99
C ALA A 91 -28.54 5.05 -3.93
N ALA A 92 -27.97 4.12 -3.16
CA ALA A 92 -26.53 4.04 -2.98
C ALA A 92 -25.81 3.77 -4.30
N ASP A 93 -24.71 4.48 -4.53
CA ASP A 93 -23.84 4.21 -5.68
C ASP A 93 -23.19 2.83 -5.56
N TYR A 94 -22.86 2.24 -6.71
CA TYR A 94 -22.28 0.91 -6.79
C TYR A 94 -21.01 0.90 -7.63
N TRP A 95 -20.23 -0.16 -7.50
CA TRP A 95 -19.00 -0.36 -8.28
C TRP A 95 -19.18 -1.53 -9.23
N VAL A 96 -18.93 -1.28 -10.51
CA VAL A 96 -18.94 -2.29 -11.57
C VAL A 96 -17.51 -2.72 -11.81
N VAL A 97 -17.26 -4.03 -11.76
CA VAL A 97 -15.97 -4.63 -12.14
C VAL A 97 -15.95 -4.78 -13.66
N ASP A 98 -14.85 -4.35 -14.28
CA ASP A 98 -14.61 -4.52 -15.72
C ASP A 98 -14.14 -5.94 -16.09
#